data_AF-A0A1S3SWA3-F1
#
_entry.id   AF-A0A1S3SWA3-F1
#
_cell.length_a   1.000
_cell.length_b   1.000
_cell.length_c   1.000
_cell.angle_alpha   90.00
_cell.angle_beta   90.00
_cell.angle_gamma   90.00
#
_symmetry.space_group_name_H-M   'P 1'
#
loop_
_entity.id
_entity.type
_entity.pdbx_description
1 polymer ?
#
loop_
_entity_poly.entity_id
_entity_poly.type
_entity_poly.pdbx_seq_one_letter_code
_entity_poly.pdbx_strand_id
1 'polypeptide(L)'
;MVYIHGGSYMEGTGNMIDGSVLASYGNVIVITLNYRVGVLGFLSTGDQAAKGNYGLLDQIQALRWISENIGYFGGDSNRITVFGSGIGASCVSLLTLSHHSEGRNTLCP
;
A
#
# COMPACT_ATOMS: atom_id res chain seq x y z
N MET A 1 7.47 -7.40 3.20
CA MET A 1 6.01 -7.65 3.18
C MET A 1 5.30 -6.39 3.63
N VAL A 2 4.38 -5.86 2.82
CA VAL A 2 3.67 -4.60 3.04
C VAL A 2 2.20 -4.90 3.33
N TYR A 3 1.72 -4.53 4.51
CA TYR A 3 0.37 -4.77 4.97
C TYR A 3 -0.54 -3.56 4.74
N ILE A 4 -1.68 -3.79 4.09
CA ILE A 4 -2.77 -2.81 3.94
C ILE A 4 -3.92 -3.23 4.86
N HIS A 5 -4.23 -2.37 5.83
CA HIS A 5 -5.33 -2.60 6.76
C HIS A 5 -6.68 -2.53 6.06
N GLY A 6 -7.68 -3.21 6.62
CA GLY A 6 -9.08 -3.09 6.22
C GLY A 6 -9.79 -1.94 6.94
N GLY A 7 -11.13 -2.03 7.01
CA GLY A 7 -11.99 -1.04 7.68
C GLY A 7 -12.96 -0.32 6.74
N SER A 8 -13.50 -1.03 5.73
CA SER A 8 -14.59 -0.53 4.88
C SER A 8 -14.32 0.81 4.18
N TYR A 9 -13.05 1.13 3.96
CA TYR A 9 -12.58 2.43 3.46
C TYR A 9 -12.93 3.63 4.37
N MET A 10 -13.50 3.41 5.55
CA MET A 10 -14.00 4.46 6.44
C MET A 10 -13.19 4.58 7.72
N GLU A 11 -12.55 3.49 8.14
CA GLU A 11 -11.84 3.39 9.42
C GLU A 11 -10.63 2.46 9.30
N GLY A 12 -9.91 2.30 10.41
CA GLY A 12 -8.72 1.46 10.52
C GLY A 12 -7.41 2.25 10.48
N THR A 13 -6.36 1.59 10.95
CA THR A 13 -5.00 2.12 10.97
C THR A 13 -4.00 0.96 10.89
N GLY A 14 -2.87 1.18 10.22
CA GLY A 14 -1.75 0.25 10.19
C GLY A 14 -1.17 -0.03 11.58
N ASN A 15 -1.41 0.85 12.55
CA ASN A 15 -0.93 0.72 13.93
C ASN A 15 -1.63 -0.41 14.71
N MET A 16 -2.76 -0.92 14.22
CA MET A 16 -3.46 -2.05 14.87
C MET A 16 -2.71 -3.37 14.73
N ILE A 17 -1.76 -3.47 13.80
CA ILE A 17 -0.99 -4.68 13.55
C ILE A 17 0.44 -4.48 14.05
N ASP A 18 0.84 -5.30 15.03
CA ASP A 18 2.23 -5.46 15.41
C ASP A 18 2.94 -6.42 14.45
N GLY A 19 3.89 -5.88 13.68
CA GLY A 19 4.68 -6.65 12.71
C GLY A 19 5.85 -7.45 13.33
N SER A 20 6.15 -7.27 14.61
CA SER A 20 7.40 -7.76 15.23
C SER A 20 7.53 -9.27 15.18
N VAL A 21 6.46 -10.00 15.50
CA VAL A 21 6.46 -11.48 15.50
C VAL A 21 6.68 -12.02 14.09
N LEU A 22 5.97 -11.48 13.09
CA LEU A 22 6.11 -11.91 11.71
C LEU A 22 7.50 -11.57 11.14
N ALA A 23 8.04 -10.40 11.49
CA ALA A 23 9.37 -10.00 11.09
C ALA A 23 10.44 -10.95 11.66
N SER A 24 10.37 -11.24 12.97
CA SER A 24 11.32 -12.11 13.65
C SER A 24 11.21 -13.57 13.21
N TYR A 25 9.99 -14.10 13.08
CA TYR A 25 9.78 -15.50 12.74
C TYR A 25 10.03 -15.78 11.26
N GLY A 26 9.57 -14.89 10.38
CA GLY A 26 9.70 -15.06 8.94
C GLY A 26 11.05 -14.61 8.38
N ASN A 27 11.90 -13.96 9.18
CA ASN A 27 13.11 -13.29 8.73
C ASN A 27 12.84 -12.37 7.51
N VAL A 28 11.82 -11.52 7.66
CA VAL A 28 11.34 -10.59 6.63
C VAL A 28 11.16 -9.20 7.21
N ILE A 29 11.23 -8.18 6.36
CA ILE A 29 10.81 -6.84 6.76
C ILE A 29 9.29 -6.75 6.64
N VAL A 30 8.63 -6.32 7.72
CA VAL A 30 7.19 -6.08 7.77
C VAL A 30 6.96 -4.57 7.83
N ILE A 31 6.12 -4.07 6.93
CA ILE A 31 5.76 -2.66 6.85
C ILE A 31 4.24 -2.55 6.96
N THR A 32 3.76 -1.74 7.89
CA THR A 32 2.37 -1.31 7.96
C THR A 32 2.29 0.15 7.55
N LEU A 33 1.22 0.55 6.87
CA LEU A 33 1.04 1.92 6.41
C LEU A 33 -0.36 2.44 6.73
N ASN A 34 -0.48 3.76 6.79
CA ASN A 34 -1.76 4.45 6.88
C ASN A 34 -2.06 5.13 5.54
N TYR A 35 -3.32 5.08 5.12
CA TYR A 35 -3.82 5.77 3.94
C TYR A 35 -5.09 6.54 4.31
N ARG A 36 -5.44 7.57 3.53
CA ARG A 36 -6.66 8.34 3.81
C ARG A 36 -7.91 7.45 3.68
N VAL A 37 -8.77 7.55 4.69
CA VAL A 37 -10.07 6.87 4.76
C VAL A 37 -11.22 7.89 4.74
N GLY A 38 -12.43 7.38 4.56
CA GLY A 38 -13.67 8.14 4.51
C GLY A 38 -13.71 9.13 3.35
N VAL A 39 -14.39 10.25 3.59
CA VAL A 39 -14.53 11.34 2.62
C VAL A 39 -13.16 11.86 2.18
N LEU A 40 -12.20 11.96 3.09
CA LEU A 40 -10.84 12.44 2.77
C LEU A 40 -10.08 11.50 1.82
N GLY A 41 -10.39 10.21 1.85
CA GLY A 41 -9.76 9.20 1.00
C GLY A 41 -10.48 8.96 -0.32
N PHE A 42 -11.80 9.11 -0.36
CA PHE A 42 -12.60 8.58 -1.47
C PHE A 42 -13.68 9.53 -2.00
N LEU A 43 -13.72 10.80 -1.56
CA LEU A 43 -14.62 11.80 -2.14
C LEU A 43 -14.41 11.91 -3.65
N SER A 44 -15.47 11.72 -4.41
CA SER A 44 -15.48 11.93 -5.86
C SER A 44 -16.72 12.73 -6.26
N THR A 45 -16.55 13.72 -7.12
CA THR A 45 -17.64 14.48 -7.75
C THR A 45 -18.08 13.84 -9.08
N GLY A 46 -17.40 12.79 -9.54
CA GLY A 46 -17.65 12.18 -10.85
C GLY A 46 -17.14 12.99 -12.05
N ASP A 47 -16.43 14.09 -11.78
CA ASP A 47 -15.81 14.97 -12.77
C ASP A 47 -14.34 15.26 -12.43
N GLN A 48 -13.77 16.31 -13.04
CA GLN A 48 -12.36 16.66 -12.81
C GLN A 48 -12.11 17.43 -11.50
N ALA A 49 -13.15 17.93 -10.81
CA ALA A 49 -13.00 18.72 -9.60
C ALA A 49 -12.53 17.86 -8.41
N ALA A 50 -13.10 16.66 -8.24
CA ALA A 50 -12.64 15.65 -7.31
C ALA A 50 -12.73 14.25 -7.94
N LYS A 51 -11.59 13.72 -8.40
CA LYS A 51 -11.53 12.43 -9.09
C LYS A 51 -11.74 11.23 -8.16
N GLY A 52 -11.53 11.41 -6.85
CA GLY A 52 -11.56 10.34 -5.86
C GLY A 52 -10.31 9.47 -5.85
N ASN A 53 -10.41 8.30 -5.20
CA ASN A 53 -9.34 7.31 -5.05
C ASN A 53 -8.05 7.84 -4.40
N TYR A 54 -8.13 8.91 -3.62
CA TYR A 54 -6.98 9.47 -2.92
C TYR A 54 -6.34 8.47 -1.94
N GLY A 55 -7.13 7.64 -1.28
CA GLY A 55 -6.63 6.56 -0.42
C GLY A 55 -5.84 5.50 -1.18
N LEU A 56 -6.25 5.16 -2.42
CA LEU A 56 -5.47 4.26 -3.28
C LEU A 56 -4.19 4.92 -3.78
N LEU A 57 -4.24 6.22 -4.09
CA LEU A 57 -3.05 6.99 -4.47
C LEU A 57 -2.03 7.07 -3.32
N ASP A 58 -2.49 7.18 -2.08
CA ASP A 58 -1.61 7.12 -0.90
C ASP A 58 -0.90 5.76 -0.80
N GLN A 59 -1.62 4.66 -1.04
CA GLN A 59 -1.05 3.32 -1.04
C GLN A 59 0.00 3.17 -2.15
N ILE A 60 -0.27 3.68 -3.36
CA ILE A 60 0.70 3.67 -4.48
C ILE A 60 1.92 4.51 -4.12
N GLN A 61 1.74 5.69 -3.55
CA GLN A 61 2.85 6.55 -3.16
C GLN A 61 3.69 5.91 -2.05
N ALA A 62 3.05 5.22 -1.10
CA ALA A 62 3.75 4.45 -0.08
C ALA A 62 4.56 3.30 -0.70
N LEU A 63 4.01 2.57 -1.67
CA LEU A 63 4.74 1.52 -2.38
C LEU A 63 5.95 2.06 -3.16
N ARG A 64 5.82 3.23 -3.78
CA ARG A 64 6.94 3.92 -4.44
C ARG A 64 8.03 4.29 -3.44
N TRP A 65 7.65 4.90 -2.32
CA TRP A 65 8.59 5.25 -1.26
C TRP A 65 9.30 4.01 -0.72
N ILE A 66 8.57 2.92 -0.48
CA ILE A 66 9.16 1.64 -0.03
C ILE A 66 10.15 1.14 -1.09
N SER A 67 9.77 1.07 -2.36
CA SER A 67 10.67 0.60 -3.43
C SER A 67 11.98 1.40 -3.49
N GLU A 68 11.89 2.72 -3.34
CA GLU A 68 13.05 3.63 -3.41
C GLU A 68 13.92 3.63 -2.14
N ASN A 69 13.36 3.26 -0.97
CA ASN A 69 14.03 3.43 0.33
C ASN A 69 14.28 2.13 1.09
N ILE A 70 13.66 1.01 0.71
CA ILE A 70 13.72 -0.23 1.51
C ILE A 70 15.13 -0.81 1.61
N GLY A 71 16.00 -0.49 0.65
CA GLY A 71 17.42 -0.85 0.68
C GLY A 71 18.15 -0.32 1.91
N TYR A 72 17.79 0.87 2.41
CA TYR A 72 18.39 1.44 3.63
C TYR A 72 18.03 0.69 4.91
N PHE A 73 16.97 -0.12 4.87
CA PHE A 73 16.52 -0.95 5.99
C PHE A 73 16.96 -2.41 5.84
N GLY A 74 17.81 -2.71 4.84
CA GLY A 74 18.29 -4.07 4.56
C GLY A 74 17.30 -4.93 3.77
N GLY A 75 16.29 -4.33 3.14
CA GLY A 75 15.33 -5.05 2.30
C GLY A 75 15.66 -5.00 0.83
N ASP A 76 14.92 -5.78 0.06
CA ASP A 76 15.09 -5.93 -1.38
C ASP A 76 13.88 -5.34 -2.11
N SER A 77 14.11 -4.28 -2.90
CA SER A 77 13.06 -3.58 -3.65
C SER A 77 12.40 -4.44 -4.72
N ASN A 78 13.05 -5.51 -5.18
CA ASN A 78 12.50 -6.46 -6.14
C ASN A 78 11.65 -7.56 -5.49
N ARG A 79 11.66 -7.66 -4.15
CA ARG A 79 10.93 -8.67 -3.38
C ARG A 79 9.92 -8.04 -2.42
N ILE A 80 9.04 -7.22 -2.97
CA ILE A 80 7.94 -6.58 -2.25
C ILE A 80 6.66 -7.39 -2.44
N THR A 81 6.20 -8.06 -1.39
CA THR A 81 4.87 -8.68 -1.34
C THR A 81 3.89 -7.78 -0.62
N VAL A 82 2.79 -7.40 -1.29
CA VAL A 82 1.69 -6.63 -0.70
C VAL A 82 0.57 -7.58 -0.29
N PHE A 83 0.03 -7.41 0.91
CA PHE A 83 -1.06 -8.24 1.43
C PHE A 83 -2.01 -7.41 2.31
N GLY A 84 -3.23 -7.88 2.49
CA GLY A 84 -4.25 -7.18 3.27
C GLY A 84 -5.38 -8.11 3.68
N SER A 85 -6.24 -7.64 4.58
CA SER A 85 -7.41 -8.40 5.06
C SER A 85 -8.69 -7.63 4.82
N GLY A 86 -9.77 -8.35 4.48
CA GLY A 86 -11.07 -7.78 4.14
C GLY A 86 -10.94 -6.75 3.02
N ILE A 87 -11.30 -5.50 3.31
CA ILE A 87 -11.23 -4.38 2.36
C ILE A 87 -9.78 -4.02 1.99
N GLY A 88 -8.82 -4.32 2.87
CA GLY A 88 -7.40 -4.23 2.52
C GLY A 88 -7.04 -5.21 1.40
N ALA A 89 -7.66 -6.39 1.34
CA ALA A 89 -7.47 -7.32 0.22
C ALA A 89 -8.13 -6.81 -1.07
N SER A 90 -9.28 -6.14 -0.97
CA SER A 90 -9.87 -5.43 -2.12
C SER A 90 -8.95 -4.32 -2.65
N CYS A 91 -8.30 -3.55 -1.75
CA CYS A 91 -7.28 -2.58 -2.14
C CYS A 91 -6.11 -3.25 -2.86
N VAL A 92 -5.60 -4.36 -2.33
CA VAL A 92 -4.53 -5.15 -2.99
C VAL A 92 -4.97 -5.58 -4.40
N SER A 93 -6.19 -6.08 -4.55
CA SER A 93 -6.72 -6.45 -5.87
C SER A 93 -6.79 -5.25 -6.83
N LEU A 94 -7.26 -4.09 -6.36
CA LEU A 94 -7.29 -2.87 -7.17
C LEU A 94 -5.88 -2.40 -7.56
N LEU A 95 -4.91 -2.51 -6.64
CA LEU A 95 -3.52 -2.18 -6.91
C LEU A 95 -2.94 -3.10 -7.99
N THR A 96 -3.24 -4.39 -7.98
CA THR A 96 -2.76 -5.33 -9.02
C THR A 96 -3.32 -5.06 -10.42
N LEU A 97 -4.47 -4.39 -10.51
CA LEU A 97 -5.11 -4.03 -11.79
C LEU A 97 -4.71 -2.64 -12.28
N SER A 98 -4.06 -1.83 -11.46
CA SER A 98 -3.73 -0.44 -11.77
C SER A 98 -2.34 -0.33 -12.38
N HIS A 99 -2.25 0.22 -13.59
CA HIS A 99 -0.98 0.55 -14.26
C HIS A 99 -0.09 1.47 -13.41
N HIS A 100 -0.66 2.26 -12.50
CA HIS A 100 0.10 3.14 -11.60
C HIS A 100 0.90 2.39 -10.52
N SER A 101 0.58 1.12 -10.28
CA SER A 101 1.24 0.24 -9.30
C SER A 101 2.30 -0.67 -9.95
N GLU A 102 2.44 -0.64 -11.27
CA GLU A 102 3.44 -1.46 -11.96
C GLU A 102 4.84 -1.08 -11.49
N GLY A 103 5.65 -2.11 -11.22
CA GLY A 103 7.06 -1.91 -10.92
C GLY A 103 7.72 -1.18 -12.08
N ARG A 104 8.54 -0.16 -11.78
CA ARG A 104 9.44 0.41 -12.80
C ARG A 104 10.43 -0.66 -13.22
N ASN A 105 10.07 -1.47 -14.22
CA ASN A 105 11.06 -2.10 -15.07
C ASN A 105 11.78 -0.96 -15.78
N THR A 106 12.94 -0.57 -15.26
CA THR A 106 13.97 0.06 -16.08
C THR A 106 14.46 -1.01 -17.06
N LEU A 107 13.65 -1.30 -18.08
CA LEU A 107 14.18 -1.74 -19.36
C LEU A 107 14.82 -0.49 -19.97
N CYS A 108 16.13 -0.39 -19.80
CA CYS A 108 17.00 0.33 -20.72
C CYS A 108 18.08 -0.66 -21.18
N PRO A 109 18.60 -0.55 -22.41
CA PRO A 109 18.40 0.50 -23.41
C PRO A 109 17.40 0.15 -24.52
#